data_AF-A0AA43G1Y7-F1
#
_entry.id   AF-A0AA43G1Y7-F1
#
_cell.length_a   1.000
_cell.length_b   1.000
_cell.length_c   1.000
_cell.angle_alpha   90.00
_cell.angle_beta   90.00
_cell.angle_gamma   90.00
#
_symmetry.space_group_name_H-M   'P 1'
#
loop_
_entity.id
_entity.type
_entity.pdbx_description
1 polymer ?
#
loop_
_entity_poly.entity_id
_entity_poly.type
_entity_poly.pdbx_seq_one_letter_code
_entity_poly.pdbx_strand_id
1 'polypeptide(L)'
;MKALTPLILTMSLSTTLTACGGGGGSTSGGNSSSSEEPEPEIATVSEPIATVDSFSDIVVPDNFEWSSVETLEMAVNVVSSFSTTNGEPQNIRGSHIIKLFSTSNSSTDSNPFYTGISNKDGQLANKFSIPSHWQSITIIALVKDLECTSTYDLDELTSNLLVSCDINLDKD
;
A
#
# COMPACT_ATOMS: atom_id res chain seq x y z
N MET A 1 9.55 -50.46 -8.35
CA MET A 1 8.34 -49.63 -8.56
C MET A 1 7.41 -49.85 -7.38
N LYS A 2 7.28 -48.86 -6.48
CA LYS A 2 6.34 -48.90 -5.35
C LYS A 2 5.56 -47.59 -5.34
N ALA A 3 4.24 -47.73 -5.26
CA ALA A 3 3.24 -46.75 -5.64
C ALA A 3 3.11 -45.60 -4.63
N LEU A 4 2.88 -44.40 -5.20
CA LEU A 4 2.49 -43.17 -4.52
C LEU A 4 1.04 -43.28 -4.05
N THR A 5 0.76 -42.83 -2.83
CA THR A 5 -0.61 -42.64 -2.32
C THR A 5 -0.84 -41.14 -2.12
N PRO A 6 -1.83 -40.51 -2.78
CA PRO A 6 -2.11 -39.10 -2.59
C PRO A 6 -3.04 -38.89 -1.38
N LEU A 7 -2.63 -38.00 -0.48
CA LEU A 7 -3.45 -37.50 0.63
C LEU A 7 -4.38 -36.40 0.09
N ILE A 8 -5.67 -36.72 -0.06
CA ILE A 8 -6.70 -35.76 -0.47
C ILE A 8 -7.23 -35.05 0.79
N LEU A 9 -7.01 -33.73 0.88
CA LEU A 9 -7.50 -32.88 1.96
C LEU A 9 -8.81 -32.20 1.51
N THR A 10 -9.94 -32.68 1.99
CA THR A 10 -11.27 -32.09 1.72
C THR A 10 -11.53 -30.89 2.62
N MET A 11 -11.55 -29.68 2.05
CA MET A 11 -12.09 -28.48 2.69
C MET A 11 -13.60 -28.38 2.46
N SER A 12 -14.38 -28.38 3.54
CA SER A 12 -15.83 -28.14 3.54
C SER A 12 -16.13 -26.65 3.74
N LEU A 13 -16.58 -25.97 2.67
CA LEU A 13 -17.15 -24.62 2.72
C LEU A 13 -18.60 -24.70 3.22
N SER A 14 -18.90 -23.99 4.31
CA SER A 14 -20.27 -23.83 4.84
C SER A 14 -20.74 -22.40 4.60
N THR A 15 -21.56 -22.18 3.57
CA THR A 15 -22.28 -20.93 3.33
C THR A 15 -23.67 -21.03 3.95
N THR A 16 -23.94 -20.28 5.02
CA THR A 16 -25.30 -20.09 5.54
C THR A 16 -25.89 -18.81 4.95
N LEU A 17 -26.74 -18.97 3.94
CA LEU A 17 -27.68 -17.95 3.48
C LEU A 17 -28.93 -18.02 4.35
N THR A 18 -29.15 -17.03 5.22
CA THR A 18 -30.45 -16.81 5.87
C THR A 18 -31.27 -15.86 5.02
N ALA A 19 -32.19 -16.42 4.23
CA ALA A 19 -33.37 -15.73 3.71
C ALA A 19 -34.56 -16.20 4.55
N CYS A 20 -35.22 -15.28 5.27
CA CYS A 20 -36.46 -15.56 5.99
C CYS A 20 -37.28 -14.29 6.21
N GLY A 21 -38.56 -14.35 5.82
CA GLY A 21 -39.64 -13.45 6.25
C GLY A 21 -40.16 -12.56 5.13
N GLY A 22 -41.40 -12.67 4.64
CA GLY A 22 -42.55 -13.43 5.10
C GLY A 22 -43.80 -12.68 4.60
N GLY A 23 -44.69 -13.37 3.89
CA GLY A 23 -45.89 -12.77 3.29
C GLY A 23 -47.16 -12.90 4.12
N GLY A 24 -48.27 -12.43 3.54
CA GLY A 24 -49.64 -12.88 3.83
C GLY A 24 -50.47 -11.95 4.72
N GLY A 25 -51.68 -11.61 4.26
CA GLY A 25 -52.58 -10.62 4.87
C GLY A 25 -53.83 -11.19 5.57
N SER A 26 -54.60 -10.27 6.18
CA SER A 26 -56.03 -10.29 6.62
C SER A 26 -56.39 -11.29 7.74
N THR A 27 -57.23 -11.07 8.78
CA THR A 27 -58.37 -10.16 9.07
C THR A 27 -58.58 -9.96 10.59
N SER A 28 -59.20 -8.80 10.94
CA SER A 28 -60.20 -8.52 11.99
C SER A 28 -59.90 -8.70 13.50
N GLY A 29 -59.94 -7.57 14.22
CA GLY A 29 -60.83 -7.41 15.38
C GLY A 29 -60.17 -7.30 16.76
N GLY A 30 -59.90 -6.08 17.23
CA GLY A 30 -59.49 -5.83 18.61
C GLY A 30 -59.29 -4.34 18.90
N ASN A 31 -60.28 -3.73 19.54
CA ASN A 31 -60.33 -2.31 19.88
C ASN A 31 -59.38 -2.00 21.04
N SER A 32 -58.32 -1.21 20.79
CA SER A 32 -57.53 -0.54 21.85
C SER A 32 -56.85 0.69 21.25
N SER A 33 -57.12 1.85 21.85
CA SER A 33 -56.67 3.18 21.43
C SER A 33 -55.16 3.21 21.17
N SER A 34 -54.76 3.32 19.90
CA SER A 34 -53.43 3.83 19.53
C SER A 34 -53.55 5.33 19.33
N SER A 35 -52.77 6.09 20.08
CA SER A 35 -52.46 7.46 19.69
C SER A 35 -51.73 7.37 18.35
N GLU A 36 -52.29 7.98 17.31
CA GLU A 36 -51.62 8.12 16.02
C GLU A 36 -50.38 9.00 16.24
N GLU A 37 -49.20 8.39 16.18
CA GLU A 37 -47.96 9.12 16.02
C GLU A 37 -47.97 9.71 14.61
N PRO A 38 -47.84 11.05 14.44
CA PRO A 38 -47.89 11.65 13.13
C PRO A 38 -46.75 11.11 12.27
N GLU A 39 -47.09 10.61 11.09
CA GLU A 39 -46.14 10.15 10.07
C GLU A 39 -45.16 11.31 9.78
N PRO A 40 -43.82 11.09 9.80
CA PRO A 40 -42.87 12.17 9.60
C PRO A 40 -43.05 12.74 8.19
N GLU A 41 -43.38 14.03 8.10
CA GLU A 41 -43.50 14.69 6.81
C GLU A 41 -42.16 14.59 6.06
N ILE A 42 -42.20 14.00 4.87
CA ILE A 42 -41.06 13.98 3.96
C ILE A 42 -40.79 15.43 3.57
N ALA A 43 -39.66 15.99 4.05
CA ALA A 43 -39.22 17.32 3.71
C ALA A 43 -39.03 17.44 2.19
N THR A 44 -39.96 18.10 1.52
CA THR A 44 -39.84 18.42 0.10
C THR A 44 -39.03 19.69 -0.03
N VAL A 45 -37.79 19.55 -0.53
CA VAL A 45 -36.93 20.67 -0.89
C VAL A 45 -37.57 21.38 -2.07
N SER A 46 -38.25 22.51 -1.79
CA SER A 46 -38.99 23.29 -2.78
C SER A 46 -38.13 24.31 -3.52
N GLU A 47 -36.85 24.43 -3.16
CA GLU A 47 -35.91 25.36 -3.77
C GLU A 47 -34.92 24.58 -4.66
N PRO A 48 -34.57 25.08 -5.85
CA PRO A 48 -33.51 24.48 -6.64
C PRO A 48 -32.24 24.48 -5.78
N ILE A 49 -31.60 23.30 -5.65
CA ILE A 49 -30.29 23.16 -5.03
C ILE A 49 -29.37 24.15 -5.74
N ALA A 50 -28.92 25.19 -5.02
CA ALA A 50 -28.01 26.18 -5.58
C ALA A 50 -26.76 25.44 -6.08
N THR A 51 -26.55 25.43 -7.39
CA THR A 51 -25.31 24.95 -7.99
C THR A 51 -24.23 25.96 -7.63
N VAL A 52 -23.31 25.55 -6.75
CA VAL A 52 -22.13 26.34 -6.45
C VAL A 52 -21.15 26.15 -7.62
N ASP A 53 -21.20 27.05 -8.59
CA ASP A 53 -20.37 26.97 -9.82
C ASP A 53 -18.91 27.40 -9.59
N SER A 54 -18.60 28.01 -8.45
CA SER A 54 -17.23 28.39 -8.11
C SER A 54 -17.03 28.56 -6.61
N PHE A 55 -15.86 28.18 -6.11
CA PHE A 55 -15.40 28.47 -4.76
C PHE A 55 -14.50 29.70 -4.83
N SER A 56 -14.97 30.84 -4.33
CA SER A 56 -14.24 32.13 -4.38
C SER A 56 -13.16 32.26 -3.30
N ASP A 57 -13.22 31.41 -2.27
CA ASP A 57 -12.46 31.59 -1.01
C ASP A 57 -11.31 30.59 -0.81
N ILE A 58 -10.99 29.75 -1.81
CA ILE A 58 -9.85 28.84 -1.71
C ILE A 58 -8.63 29.50 -2.34
N VAL A 59 -7.82 30.16 -1.51
CA VAL A 59 -6.47 30.59 -1.89
C VAL A 59 -5.55 29.37 -1.76
N VAL A 60 -5.23 28.76 -2.89
CA VAL A 60 -4.26 27.68 -2.97
C VAL A 60 -2.86 28.31 -2.95
N PRO A 61 -1.98 27.93 -2.01
CA PRO A 61 -0.59 28.38 -2.03
C PRO A 61 0.09 28.02 -3.35
N ASP A 62 0.97 28.88 -3.85
CA ASP A 62 1.68 28.66 -5.12
C ASP A 62 2.52 27.37 -5.15
N ASN A 63 2.83 26.80 -3.98
CA ASN A 63 3.60 25.58 -3.80
C ASN A 63 2.75 24.35 -3.46
N PHE A 64 1.43 24.41 -3.65
CA PHE A 64 0.56 23.25 -3.44
C PHE A 64 0.71 22.25 -4.58
N GLU A 65 1.13 21.03 -4.24
CA GLU A 65 1.29 19.93 -5.20
C GLU A 65 -0.02 19.15 -5.34
N TRP A 66 -0.61 19.17 -6.53
CA TRP A 66 -1.89 18.51 -6.84
C TRP A 66 -1.76 17.03 -7.20
N SER A 67 -0.53 16.52 -7.36
CA SER A 67 -0.31 15.11 -7.71
C SER A 67 -0.95 14.16 -6.69
N SER A 68 -1.50 13.06 -7.20
CA SER A 68 -1.96 11.98 -6.34
C SER A 68 -0.77 11.32 -5.64
N VAL A 69 -1.04 10.74 -4.47
CA VAL A 69 -0.05 9.99 -3.70
C VAL A 69 -0.52 8.56 -3.60
N GLU A 70 0.32 7.62 -4.02
CA GLU A 70 0.14 6.21 -3.76
C GLU A 70 0.92 5.82 -2.52
N THR A 71 0.40 4.89 -1.72
CA THR A 71 1.15 4.38 -0.56
C THR A 71 1.48 2.92 -0.75
N LEU A 72 2.77 2.62 -0.82
CA LEU A 72 3.29 1.28 -1.12
C LEU A 72 4.08 0.74 0.07
N GLU A 73 3.85 -0.53 0.40
CA GLU A 73 4.68 -1.27 1.35
C GLU A 73 5.84 -1.90 0.58
N MET A 74 7.07 -1.47 0.86
CA MET A 74 8.27 -1.92 0.16
C MET A 74 9.32 -2.40 1.16
N ALA A 75 10.05 -3.44 0.77
CA ALA A 75 11.25 -3.92 1.43
C ALA A 75 12.47 -3.65 0.55
N VAL A 76 13.43 -2.90 1.08
CA VAL A 76 14.75 -2.69 0.48
C VAL A 76 15.71 -3.71 1.08
N ASN A 77 16.26 -4.58 0.24
CA ASN A 77 17.23 -5.60 0.65
C ASN A 77 18.62 -5.21 0.15
N VAL A 78 19.56 -5.05 1.06
CA VAL A 78 20.97 -4.81 0.73
C VAL A 78 21.64 -6.16 0.46
N VAL A 79 22.06 -6.39 -0.78
CA VAL A 79 22.56 -7.69 -1.23
C VAL A 79 23.98 -7.60 -1.77
N SER A 80 24.69 -8.73 -1.76
CA SER A 80 26.00 -8.86 -2.39
C SER A 80 25.86 -9.08 -3.89
N SER A 81 26.65 -8.36 -4.70
CA SER A 81 26.81 -8.61 -6.13
C SER A 81 27.55 -9.93 -6.44
N PHE A 82 28.24 -10.53 -5.46
CA PHE A 82 29.16 -11.66 -5.68
C PHE A 82 28.69 -12.96 -5.02
N SER A 83 27.88 -12.86 -3.97
CA SER A 83 27.47 -14.01 -3.16
C SER A 83 26.01 -14.34 -3.42
N THR A 84 25.73 -15.59 -3.78
CA THR A 84 24.36 -16.11 -3.99
C THR A 84 24.09 -17.33 -3.12
N THR A 85 22.84 -17.51 -2.73
CA THR A 85 22.34 -18.70 -2.01
C THR A 85 21.12 -19.22 -2.76
N ASN A 86 21.17 -20.48 -3.18
CA ASN A 86 20.11 -21.12 -3.99
C ASN A 86 19.76 -20.35 -5.29
N GLY A 87 20.73 -19.64 -5.87
CA GLY A 87 20.53 -18.84 -7.08
C GLY A 87 20.08 -17.39 -6.85
N GLU A 88 19.74 -17.03 -5.60
CA GLU A 88 19.32 -15.67 -5.23
C GLU A 88 20.47 -14.86 -4.62
N PRO A 89 20.55 -13.53 -4.85
CA PRO A 89 21.51 -12.65 -4.19
C PRO A 89 21.43 -12.77 -2.67
N GLN A 90 22.59 -12.90 -2.02
CA GLN A 90 22.65 -13.03 -0.56
C GLN A 90 22.61 -11.65 0.11
N ASN A 91 21.72 -11.48 1.08
CA ASN A 91 21.68 -10.26 1.90
C ASN A 91 22.98 -10.06 2.68
N ILE A 92 23.45 -8.82 2.69
CA ILE A 92 24.56 -8.38 3.52
C ILE A 92 24.02 -8.12 4.91
N ARG A 93 24.36 -9.00 5.87
CA ARG A 93 23.96 -8.86 7.27
C ARG A 93 24.54 -7.59 7.90
N GLY A 94 23.83 -7.08 8.91
CA GLY A 94 24.17 -5.86 9.63
C GLY A 94 23.19 -4.72 9.36
N SER A 95 23.30 -3.67 10.16
CA SER A 95 22.52 -2.45 10.02
C SER A 95 23.24 -1.46 9.12
N HIS A 96 22.57 -1.06 8.05
CA HIS A 96 23.07 -0.16 7.02
C HIS A 96 22.18 1.07 6.94
N ILE A 97 22.77 2.23 6.68
CA ILE A 97 21.98 3.45 6.44
C ILE A 97 21.46 3.39 5.00
N ILE A 98 20.17 3.62 4.82
CA ILE A 98 19.52 3.61 3.51
C ILE A 98 18.84 4.97 3.31
N LYS A 99 19.11 5.60 2.17
CA LYS A 99 18.55 6.88 1.75
C LYS A 99 17.80 6.69 0.44
N LEU A 100 16.61 7.24 0.35
CA LEU A 100 15.79 7.22 -0.87
C LEU A 100 15.62 8.65 -1.39
N PHE A 101 15.87 8.83 -2.68
CA PHE A 101 15.76 10.09 -3.40
C PHE A 101 14.73 9.94 -4.51
N SER A 102 13.96 10.99 -4.74
CA SER A 102 13.01 11.09 -5.84
C SER A 102 13.68 11.74 -7.04
N THR A 103 13.29 11.29 -8.23
CA THR A 103 13.62 11.96 -9.49
C THR A 103 12.32 12.42 -10.13
N SER A 104 12.25 13.70 -10.46
CA SER A 104 11.12 14.33 -11.14
C SER A 104 11.65 15.23 -12.25
N ASN A 105 11.00 15.23 -13.43
CA ASN A 105 11.42 16.03 -14.58
C ASN A 105 12.93 15.87 -14.92
N SER A 106 13.43 14.63 -14.85
CA SER A 106 14.82 14.25 -15.11
C SER A 106 15.86 14.86 -14.15
N SER A 107 15.42 15.40 -13.02
CA SER A 107 16.30 15.88 -11.94
C SER A 107 16.07 15.06 -10.68
N THR A 108 17.13 14.49 -10.13
CA THR A 108 17.11 13.84 -8.82
C THR A 108 17.21 14.89 -7.73
N ASP A 109 16.38 14.76 -6.70
CA ASP A 109 16.39 15.66 -5.55
C ASP A 109 17.72 15.54 -4.78
N SER A 110 18.22 16.67 -4.29
CA SER A 110 19.46 16.72 -3.51
C SER A 110 19.30 16.20 -2.08
N ASN A 111 18.06 16.20 -1.57
CA ASN A 111 17.73 15.72 -0.25
C ASN A 111 16.94 14.42 -0.36
N PRO A 112 17.23 13.41 0.48
CA PRO A 112 16.44 12.20 0.50
C PRO A 112 15.04 12.50 1.06
N PHE A 113 13.99 12.03 0.41
CA PHE A 113 12.64 12.08 0.98
C PHE A 113 12.49 11.11 2.15
N TYR A 114 13.36 10.08 2.23
CA TYR A 114 13.41 9.14 3.33
C TYR A 114 14.84 8.73 3.68
N THR A 115 15.14 8.62 4.97
CA THR A 115 16.36 8.01 5.50
C THR A 115 16.01 7.05 6.63
N GLY A 116 16.57 5.84 6.59
CA GLY A 116 16.34 4.82 7.61
C GLY A 116 17.54 3.90 7.80
N ILE A 117 17.39 2.93 8.70
CA ILE A 117 18.42 1.94 9.03
C ILE A 117 17.83 0.55 8.80
N SER A 118 18.58 -0.34 8.12
CA SER A 118 18.18 -1.73 7.96
C SER A 118 18.27 -2.53 9.26
N ASN A 119 17.47 -3.60 9.34
CA ASN A 119 17.58 -4.58 10.41
C ASN A 119 18.87 -5.41 10.30
N LYS A 120 19.09 -6.33 11.24
CA LYS A 120 20.26 -7.23 11.29
C LYS A 120 20.45 -8.10 10.05
N ASP A 121 19.41 -8.31 9.26
CA ASP A 121 19.41 -9.14 8.05
C ASP A 121 19.63 -8.30 6.78
N GLY A 122 19.98 -7.02 6.92
CA GLY A 122 20.24 -6.12 5.79
C GLY A 122 18.97 -5.63 5.07
N GLN A 123 17.80 -5.75 5.72
CA GLN A 123 16.51 -5.37 5.13
C GLN A 123 15.91 -4.15 5.84
N LEU A 124 15.38 -3.21 5.06
CA LEU A 124 14.52 -2.13 5.51
C LEU A 124 13.13 -2.29 4.90
N ALA A 125 12.14 -2.62 5.71
CA ALA A 125 10.74 -2.65 5.28
C ALA A 125 10.00 -1.45 5.85
N ASN A 126 9.29 -0.70 4.99
CA ASN A 126 8.47 0.42 5.43
C ASN A 126 7.32 0.70 4.44
N LYS A 127 6.37 1.51 4.89
CA LYS A 127 5.28 2.06 4.09
C LYS A 127 5.68 3.45 3.60
N PHE A 128 5.75 3.63 2.29
CA PHE A 128 6.19 4.86 1.65
C PHE A 128 5.06 5.52 0.88
N SER A 129 4.94 6.84 1.03
CA SER A 129 4.02 7.67 0.24
C SER A 129 4.76 8.20 -0.98
N ILE A 130 4.40 7.70 -2.16
CA ILE A 130 5.03 7.96 -3.44
C ILE A 130 4.09 8.83 -4.29
N PRO A 131 4.41 10.12 -4.50
CA PRO A 131 3.70 10.97 -5.45
C PRO A 131 3.76 10.43 -6.88
N SER A 132 2.64 10.50 -7.60
CA SER A 132 2.51 9.98 -8.97
C SER A 132 3.25 10.78 -10.04
N HIS A 133 3.71 11.99 -9.73
CA HIS A 133 4.49 12.82 -10.65
C HIS A 133 5.98 12.48 -10.68
N TRP A 134 6.45 11.63 -9.76
CA TRP A 134 7.83 11.14 -9.76
C TRP A 134 8.05 10.24 -10.98
N GLN A 135 9.29 10.19 -11.45
CA GLN A 135 9.71 9.33 -12.56
C GLN A 135 10.40 8.07 -12.04
N SER A 136 11.30 8.24 -11.07
CA SER A 136 12.05 7.13 -10.48
C SER A 136 12.44 7.41 -9.03
N ILE A 137 12.81 6.34 -8.33
CA ILE A 137 13.39 6.38 -6.98
C ILE A 137 14.81 5.86 -7.07
N THR A 138 15.76 6.65 -6.56
CA THR A 138 17.15 6.23 -6.37
C THR A 138 17.38 5.88 -4.91
N ILE A 139 17.88 4.68 -4.67
CA ILE A 139 18.17 4.13 -3.35
C ILE A 139 19.68 4.06 -3.18
N ILE A 140 20.18 4.66 -2.10
CA ILE A 140 21.59 4.61 -1.72
C ILE A 140 21.70 3.90 -0.37
N ALA A 141 22.42 2.78 -0.34
CA ALA A 141 22.77 2.07 0.89
C ALA A 141 24.24 2.31 1.25
N LEU A 142 24.51 2.68 2.50
CA LEU A 142 25.86 2.85 3.05
C LEU A 142 26.25 1.57 3.81
N VAL A 143 27.20 0.83 3.25
CA VAL A 143 27.66 -0.47 3.78
C VAL A 143 29.18 -0.43 3.95
N LYS A 144 29.66 -0.44 5.20
CA LYS A 144 31.11 -0.41 5.51
C LYS A 144 31.87 0.67 4.71
N ASP A 145 31.35 1.90 4.72
CA ASP A 145 31.87 3.06 3.99
C ASP A 145 31.77 3.00 2.45
N LEU A 146 31.08 2.00 1.89
CA LEU A 146 30.73 1.93 0.47
C LEU A 146 29.31 2.45 0.24
N GLU A 147 29.13 3.24 -0.82
CA GLU A 147 27.81 3.67 -1.28
C GLU A 147 27.35 2.75 -2.42
N CYS A 148 26.32 1.97 -2.17
CA CYS A 148 25.70 1.11 -3.16
C CYS A 148 24.42 1.77 -3.67
N THR A 149 24.28 1.90 -4.98
CA THR A 149 23.18 2.65 -5.60
C THR A 149 22.33 1.75 -6.47
N SER A 150 21.01 1.91 -6.40
CA SER A 150 20.07 1.28 -7.34
C SER A 150 18.94 2.25 -7.64
N THR A 151 18.53 2.32 -8.90
CA THR A 151 17.45 3.21 -9.35
C THR A 151 16.34 2.37 -9.94
N TYR A 152 15.10 2.71 -9.60
CA TYR A 152 13.89 2.04 -10.05
C TYR A 152 12.93 3.07 -10.64
N ASP A 153 12.46 2.84 -11.86
CA ASP A 153 11.35 3.62 -12.41
C ASP A 153 10.07 3.31 -11.63
N LEU A 154 9.12 4.26 -11.62
CA LEU A 154 7.90 4.13 -10.80
C LEU A 154 7.06 2.89 -11.17
N ASP A 155 7.06 2.50 -12.44
CA ASP A 155 6.36 1.32 -12.96
C ASP A 155 7.07 0.00 -12.63
N GLU A 156 8.35 0.05 -12.22
CA GLU A 156 9.14 -1.10 -11.78
C GLU A 156 9.11 -1.29 -10.26
N LEU A 157 8.46 -0.39 -9.50
CA LEU A 157 8.36 -0.52 -8.05
C LEU A 157 7.57 -1.78 -7.67
N THR A 158 8.25 -2.67 -6.97
CA THR A 158 7.65 -3.88 -6.39
C THR A 158 7.76 -3.87 -4.88
N SER A 159 7.17 -4.88 -4.22
CA SER A 159 7.29 -5.05 -2.77
C SER A 159 8.72 -5.36 -2.31
N ASN A 160 9.62 -5.80 -3.20
CA ASN A 160 11.00 -6.15 -2.86
C ASN A 160 11.98 -5.51 -3.84
N LEU A 161 12.72 -4.52 -3.34
CA LEU A 161 13.77 -3.82 -4.07
C LEU A 161 15.13 -4.32 -3.60
N LEU A 162 16.09 -4.43 -4.50
CA LEU A 162 17.44 -4.92 -4.23
C LEU A 162 18.45 -3.80 -4.42
N VAL A 163 19.30 -3.58 -3.43
CA VAL A 163 20.45 -2.69 -3.55
C VAL A 163 21.70 -3.54 -3.55
N SER A 164 22.27 -3.73 -4.73
CA SER A 164 23.47 -4.56 -4.92
C SER A 164 24.74 -3.82 -4.54
N CYS A 165 25.54 -4.44 -3.69
CA CYS A 165 26.81 -3.95 -3.22
C CYS A 165 27.95 -4.90 -3.60
N ASP A 166 29.08 -4.33 -4.03
CA ASP A 166 30.27 -5.07 -4.40
C ASP A 166 31.08 -5.53 -3.17
N ILE A 167 30.45 -6.35 -2.33
CA ILE A 167 31.03 -6.92 -1.12
C ILE A 167 30.98 -8.44 -1.23
N ASN A 168 32.14 -9.09 -1.13
CA ASN A 168 32.19 -10.55 -1.03
C ASN A 168 31.83 -10.98 0.39
N LEU A 169 30.84 -11.85 0.53
CA LEU A 169 30.53 -12.47 1.81
C LEU A 169 31.36 -13.75 1.91
N ASP A 170 32.31 -13.77 2.83
CA ASP A 170 33.05 -14.97 3.15
C ASP A 170 32.06 -16.06 3.60
N LYS A 171 32.27 -17.29 3.11
CA LYS A 171 31.53 -18.45 3.62
C LYS A 171 32.07 -18.74 5.01
N ASP A 172 31.22 -18.63 6.02
CA ASP A 172 31.49 -19.16 7.37
C ASP A 172 31.86 -20.66 7.32
#